data_AF-A0A257MVC7-F1
#
_entry.id   AF-A0A257MVC7-F1
#
_cell.length_a   1.000
_cell.length_b   1.000
_cell.length_c   1.000
_cell.angle_alpha   90.00
_cell.angle_beta   90.00
_cell.angle_gamma   90.00
#
_symmetry.space_group_name_H-M   'P 1'
#
loop_
_entity.id
_entity.type
_entity.pdbx_description
1 polymer ?
#
loop_
_entity_poly.entity_id
_entity_poly.type
_entity_poly.pdbx_seq_one_letter_code
_entity_poly.pdbx_strand_id
1 'polypeptide(L)'
;MNIGVIIGAVLLFVALKSFLPSIERLLKSIVVHERMYLVIMGIVHGMSNLGGSMLTIIIYAKNYAKDRTRVTAAASYGTVATCQLITLLLIGTKFTISFADKVTFVQIGIILFLLTEELLYKNIDNEKYSKIFAVFLFISGILLILKSL
;
A
#
# COMPACT_ATOMS: atom_id res chain seq x y z
N MET A 1 -16.69 11.37 11.26
CA MET A 1 -16.26 11.24 9.85
C MET A 1 -15.50 9.92 9.72
N ASN A 2 -15.94 9.00 8.87
CA ASN A 2 -15.30 7.68 8.76
C ASN A 2 -13.96 7.82 8.04
N ILE A 3 -12.86 7.51 8.73
CA ILE A 3 -11.48 7.60 8.20
C ILE A 3 -11.35 6.80 6.89
N GLY A 4 -12.10 5.70 6.75
CA GLY A 4 -12.15 4.92 5.51
C GLY A 4 -12.68 5.70 4.31
N VAL A 5 -13.72 6.53 4.47
CA VAL A 5 -14.24 7.39 3.39
C VAL A 5 -13.20 8.42 2.97
N ILE A 6 -12.50 9.03 3.93
CA ILE A 6 -11.44 10.01 3.65
C ILE A 6 -10.31 9.36 2.85
N ILE A 7 -9.80 8.23 3.34
CA ILE A 7 -8.68 7.53 2.69
C ILE A 7 -9.10 6.98 1.33
N GLY A 8 -10.33 6.50 1.19
CA GLY A 8 -10.89 6.06 -0.09
C GLY A 8 -10.96 7.21 -1.10
N ALA A 9 -11.43 8.39 -0.69
CA ALA A 9 -11.45 9.57 -1.54
C ALA A 9 -10.03 10.00 -1.96
N VAL A 10 -9.05 9.92 -1.05
CA VAL A 10 -7.65 10.19 -1.36
C VAL A 10 -7.10 9.16 -2.37
N LEU A 11 -7.41 7.87 -2.22
CA LEU A 11 -7.01 6.84 -3.18
C LEU A 11 -7.57 7.10 -4.59
N LEU A 12 -8.84 7.49 -4.68
CA LEU A 12 -9.44 7.91 -5.95
C LEU A 12 -8.68 9.08 -6.56
N PHE A 13 -8.43 10.13 -5.77
CA PHE A 13 -7.67 11.30 -6.21
C PHE A 13 -6.27 10.93 -6.73
N VAL A 14 -5.58 10.03 -6.02
CA VAL A 14 -4.22 9.59 -6.38
C VAL A 14 -4.22 8.74 -7.65
N ALA A 15 -5.26 7.95 -7.88
CA ALA A 15 -5.41 7.17 -9.10
C ALA A 15 -5.49 8.06 -10.37
N LEU A 16 -6.09 9.24 -10.27
CA LEU A 16 -6.20 10.18 -11.39
C LEU A 16 -4.84 10.78 -11.81
N LYS A 17 -3.79 10.64 -10.99
CA LYS A 17 -2.44 11.13 -11.29
C LYS A 17 -1.91 10.61 -12.64
N SER A 18 -2.16 9.34 -12.98
CA SER A 18 -1.70 8.76 -14.25
C SER A 18 -2.32 9.39 -15.49
N PHE A 19 -3.39 10.18 -15.32
CA PHE A 19 -4.13 10.80 -16.41
C PHE A 19 -4.00 12.32 -16.42
N LEU A 20 -3.72 12.95 -15.27
CA LEU A 20 -3.71 14.40 -15.10
C LEU A 20 -2.37 14.91 -14.50
N PRO A 21 -1.55 15.63 -15.29
CA PRO A 21 -0.26 16.18 -14.83
C PRO A 21 -0.38 17.14 -13.63
N SER A 22 -1.52 17.84 -13.50
CA SER A 22 -1.78 18.74 -12.37
C SER A 22 -1.86 18.01 -11.04
N ILE A 23 -2.43 16.78 -11.03
CA ILE A 23 -2.54 15.95 -9.82
C ILE A 23 -1.17 15.43 -9.40
N GLU A 24 -0.31 15.08 -10.36
CA GLU A 24 1.07 14.71 -10.07
C GLU A 24 1.83 15.81 -9.31
N ARG A 25 1.72 17.06 -9.76
CA ARG A 25 2.37 18.19 -9.08
C ARG A 25 1.84 18.38 -7.66
N LEU A 26 0.51 18.26 -7.47
CA LEU A 26 -0.10 18.39 -6.15
C LEU A 26 0.37 17.26 -5.21
N LEU A 27 0.39 16.01 -5.68
CA LEU A 27 0.85 14.88 -4.88
C LEU A 27 2.31 15.04 -4.44
N LYS A 28 3.19 15.48 -5.35
CA LYS A 28 4.60 15.78 -5.00
C LYS A 28 4.70 16.84 -3.90
N SER A 29 3.83 17.85 -3.91
CA SER A 29 3.80 18.88 -2.87
C SER A 29 3.34 18.33 -1.51
N ILE A 30 2.30 17.48 -1.51
CA ILE A 30 1.77 16.86 -0.27
C ILE A 30 2.84 15.96 0.38
N VAL A 31 3.61 15.22 -0.40
CA VAL A 31 4.63 14.30 0.11
C VAL A 31 6.02 14.93 0.24
N VAL A 32 6.14 16.25 0.06
CA VAL A 32 7.45 16.94 0.11
C VAL A 32 8.06 16.86 1.52
N HIS A 33 7.21 16.88 2.55
CA HIS A 33 7.59 16.69 3.94
C HIS A 33 7.45 15.21 4.35
N GLU A 34 8.28 14.35 3.77
CA GLU A 34 8.21 12.89 3.94
C GLU A 34 8.17 12.43 5.40
N ARG A 35 9.01 13.02 6.27
CA ARG A 35 9.05 12.64 7.69
C ARG A 35 7.73 12.88 8.39
N MET A 36 7.13 14.05 8.18
CA MET A 36 5.84 14.41 8.77
C MET A 36 4.73 13.52 8.21
N TYR A 37 4.76 13.26 6.90
CA TYR A 37 3.83 12.34 6.25
C TYR A 37 3.91 10.93 6.86
N LEU A 38 5.11 10.39 7.05
CA LEU A 38 5.32 9.05 7.61
C LEU A 38 4.88 8.97 9.08
N VAL A 39 5.07 10.02 9.88
CA VAL A 39 4.57 10.09 11.26
C VAL A 39 3.04 10.05 11.27
N ILE A 40 2.39 10.89 10.46
CA ILE A 40 0.91 10.92 10.34
C ILE A 40 0.40 9.56 9.86
N MET A 41 1.05 8.99 8.84
CA MET A 41 0.73 7.65 8.33
C MET A 41 0.83 6.60 9.43
N GLY A 42 1.89 6.61 10.24
CA GLY A 42 2.05 5.69 11.37
C GLY A 42 0.92 5.79 12.40
N ILE A 43 0.50 7.01 12.75
CA ILE A 43 -0.62 7.25 13.68
C ILE A 43 -1.94 6.74 13.07
N VAL A 44 -2.24 7.13 11.83
CA VAL A 44 -3.43 6.67 11.10
C VAL A 44 -3.43 5.15 10.97
N HIS A 45 -2.29 4.55 10.66
CA HIS A 45 -2.13 3.11 10.54
C HIS A 45 -2.39 2.39 11.86
N GLY A 46 -1.81 2.84 12.96
CA GLY A 46 -2.03 2.24 14.28
C GLY A 46 -3.50 2.29 14.72
N MET A 47 -4.21 3.38 14.40
CA MET A 47 -5.61 3.56 14.80
C MET A 47 -6.63 2.89 13.85
N SER A 48 -6.32 2.78 12.56
CA SER A 48 -7.31 2.39 11.53
C SER A 48 -6.89 1.22 10.64
N ASN A 49 -5.63 0.78 10.72
CA ASN A 49 -5.01 -0.19 9.82
C ASN A 49 -4.98 0.25 8.33
N LEU A 50 -5.20 1.54 8.03
CA LEU A 50 -5.19 2.09 6.66
C LEU A 50 -3.82 2.70 6.24
N GLY A 51 -2.75 2.36 6.95
CA GLY A 51 -1.40 2.81 6.60
C GLY A 51 -0.90 2.35 5.23
N GLY A 52 -1.31 1.16 4.77
CA GLY A 52 -0.87 0.62 3.48
C GLY A 52 -1.30 1.46 2.28
N SER A 53 -2.55 1.95 2.29
CA SER A 53 -3.03 2.86 1.25
C SER A 53 -2.28 4.18 1.26
N MET A 54 -2.00 4.76 2.43
CA MET A 54 -1.15 5.96 2.53
C MET A 54 0.29 5.71 2.07
N LEU A 55 0.90 4.60 2.47
CA LEU A 55 2.23 4.23 2.04
C LEU A 55 2.31 4.11 0.50
N THR A 56 1.24 3.61 -0.10
CA THR A 56 1.14 3.51 -1.55
C THR A 56 1.15 4.89 -2.22
N ILE A 57 0.53 5.90 -1.61
CA ILE A 57 0.50 7.27 -2.14
C ILE A 57 1.90 7.86 -2.21
N ILE A 58 2.68 7.78 -1.11
CA ILE A 58 4.02 8.36 -1.06
C ILE A 58 4.97 7.68 -2.05
N ILE A 59 4.90 6.37 -2.18
CA ILE A 59 5.71 5.63 -3.16
C ILE A 59 5.28 6.03 -4.58
N TYR A 60 3.98 6.09 -4.85
CA TYR A 60 3.47 6.43 -6.16
C TYR A 60 3.80 7.87 -6.57
N ALA A 61 3.80 8.81 -5.62
CA ALA A 61 4.18 10.21 -5.87
C ALA A 61 5.64 10.39 -6.33
N LYS A 62 6.52 9.41 -6.04
CA LYS A 62 7.94 9.47 -6.40
C LYS A 62 8.24 9.16 -7.87
N ASN A 63 7.28 8.66 -8.65
CA ASN A 63 7.46 8.30 -10.06
C ASN A 63 8.66 7.38 -10.32
N TYR A 64 8.89 6.42 -9.43
CA TYR A 64 9.91 5.42 -9.64
C TYR A 64 9.53 4.47 -10.80
N ALA A 65 10.55 3.94 -11.48
CA ALA A 65 10.37 2.79 -12.37
C ALA A 65 9.73 1.60 -11.61
N LYS A 66 9.09 0.68 -12.33
CA LYS A 66 8.32 -0.44 -11.77
C LYS A 66 9.11 -1.25 -10.73
N ASP A 67 10.40 -1.49 -10.97
CA ASP A 67 11.24 -2.31 -10.10
C ASP A 67 11.53 -1.59 -8.79
N ARG A 68 11.89 -0.30 -8.89
CA ARG A 68 12.10 0.56 -7.71
C ARG A 68 10.82 0.77 -6.91
N THR A 69 9.68 0.97 -7.59
CA THR A 69 8.37 1.05 -6.94
C THR A 69 8.07 -0.22 -6.14
N ARG A 70 8.26 -1.39 -6.76
CA ARG A 70 8.01 -2.68 -6.13
C ARG A 70 8.91 -2.95 -4.93
N VAL A 71 10.22 -2.77 -5.08
CA VAL A 71 11.18 -3.01 -3.98
C VAL A 71 10.91 -2.05 -2.82
N THR A 72 10.64 -0.79 -3.11
CA THR A 72 10.30 0.21 -2.08
C THR A 72 9.01 -0.17 -1.35
N ALA A 73 7.98 -0.60 -2.09
CA ALA A 73 6.72 -1.07 -1.49
C ALA A 73 6.94 -2.29 -0.60
N ALA A 74 7.64 -3.30 -1.08
CA ALA A 74 7.94 -4.51 -0.31
C ALA A 74 8.70 -4.20 0.99
N ALA A 75 9.77 -3.40 0.91
CA ALA A 75 10.55 -3.01 2.09
C ALA A 75 9.72 -2.19 3.08
N SER A 76 8.90 -1.26 2.58
CA SER A 76 8.08 -0.40 3.42
C SER A 76 6.95 -1.17 4.12
N TYR A 77 6.22 -2.03 3.40
CA TYR A 77 5.20 -2.90 3.99
C TYR A 77 5.81 -3.89 4.98
N GLY A 78 6.99 -4.46 4.65
CA GLY A 78 7.73 -5.32 5.56
C GLY A 78 8.11 -4.59 6.86
N THR A 79 8.53 -3.33 6.77
CA THR A 79 8.84 -2.50 7.94
C THR A 79 7.60 -2.28 8.81
N VAL A 80 6.47 -1.89 8.20
CA VAL A 80 5.21 -1.67 8.92
C VAL A 80 4.74 -2.95 9.61
N ALA A 81 4.72 -4.08 8.90
CA ALA A 81 4.34 -5.38 9.45
C ALA A 81 5.28 -5.82 10.58
N THR A 82 6.59 -5.58 10.45
CA THR A 82 7.57 -5.88 11.51
C THR A 82 7.29 -5.07 12.76
N CYS A 83 7.06 -3.75 12.64
CA CYS A 83 6.68 -2.91 13.77
C CYS A 83 5.38 -3.38 14.45
N GLN A 84 4.37 -3.78 13.66
CA GLN A 84 3.13 -4.34 14.20
C GLN A 84 3.37 -5.64 14.98
N LEU A 85 4.11 -6.59 14.41
CA LEU A 85 4.40 -7.87 15.05
C LEU A 85 5.21 -7.69 16.34
N ILE A 86 6.23 -6.82 16.33
CA ILE A 86 6.99 -6.46 17.54
C ILE A 86 6.05 -5.89 18.59
N THR A 87 5.15 -4.97 18.22
CA THR A 87 4.19 -4.37 19.15
C THR A 87 3.27 -5.41 19.78
N LEU A 88 2.73 -6.34 18.98
CA LEU A 88 1.88 -7.43 19.47
C LEU A 88 2.62 -8.37 20.42
N LEU A 89 3.90 -8.66 20.15
CA LEU A 89 4.77 -9.45 21.01
C LEU A 89 5.02 -8.74 22.36
N LEU A 90 5.33 -7.45 22.33
CA LEU A 90 5.58 -6.65 23.54
C LEU A 90 4.34 -6.50 24.43
N ILE A 91 3.14 -6.43 23.83
CA ILE A 91 1.86 -6.38 24.56
C ILE A 91 1.47 -7.78 25.11
N GLY A 92 2.20 -8.83 24.75
CA GLY A 92 1.92 -10.20 25.22
C GLY A 92 0.70 -10.83 24.55
N THR A 93 0.40 -10.44 23.31
CA THR A 93 -0.75 -10.96 22.57
C THR A 93 -0.57 -12.47 22.32
N LYS A 94 -1.58 -13.27 22.70
CA LYS A 94 -1.60 -14.71 22.38
C LYS A 94 -2.04 -14.90 20.93
N PHE A 95 -1.13 -15.42 20.10
CA PHE A 95 -1.48 -15.80 18.74
C PHE A 95 -2.28 -17.10 18.74
N THR A 96 -3.50 -17.06 18.21
CA THR A 96 -4.43 -18.20 18.13
C THR A 96 -4.21 -19.07 16.89
N ILE A 97 -3.43 -18.58 15.91
CA ILE A 97 -3.13 -19.27 14.65
C ILE A 97 -2.13 -20.41 14.91
N SER A 98 -2.43 -21.61 14.43
CA SER A 98 -1.58 -22.78 14.59
C SER A 98 -0.24 -22.61 13.85
N PHE A 99 0.78 -23.37 14.23
CA PHE A 99 2.07 -23.35 13.51
C PHE A 99 1.91 -23.83 12.06
N ALA A 100 1.10 -24.87 11.84
CA ALA A 100 0.81 -25.40 10.51
C ALA A 100 0.20 -24.32 9.59
N ASP A 101 -0.77 -23.55 10.09
CA ASP A 101 -1.40 -22.46 9.31
C ASP A 101 -0.40 -21.35 8.95
N LYS A 102 0.52 -21.00 9.86
CA LYS A 102 1.58 -20.02 9.58
C LYS A 102 2.47 -20.48 8.43
N VAL A 103 2.89 -21.75 8.45
CA VAL A 103 3.71 -22.35 7.37
C VAL A 103 2.93 -22.34 6.05
N THR A 104 1.64 -22.72 6.08
CA THR A 104 0.76 -22.68 4.91
C THR A 104 0.66 -21.27 4.33
N PHE A 105 0.48 -20.23 5.16
CA PHE A 105 0.43 -18.85 4.67
C PHE A 105 1.75 -18.40 4.02
N VAL A 106 2.90 -18.80 4.56
CA VAL A 106 4.20 -18.52 3.95
C VAL A 106 4.31 -19.19 2.58
N GLN A 107 3.91 -20.46 2.47
CA GLN A 107 3.94 -21.19 1.20
C GLN A 107 3.03 -20.55 0.14
N ILE A 108 1.80 -20.20 0.52
CA ILE A 108 0.86 -19.50 -0.37
C ILE A 108 1.46 -18.17 -0.84
N GLY A 109 2.08 -17.40 0.08
CA GLY A 109 2.73 -16.14 -0.26
C GLY A 109 3.87 -16.31 -1.27
N ILE A 110 4.72 -17.32 -1.09
CA ILE A 110 5.82 -17.63 -2.03
C ILE A 110 5.27 -18.03 -3.40
N ILE A 111 4.30 -18.94 -3.45
CA ILE A 111 3.69 -19.40 -4.71
C ILE A 111 3.05 -18.21 -5.44
N LEU A 112 2.27 -17.39 -4.73
CA LEU A 112 1.61 -16.23 -5.32
C LEU A 112 2.62 -15.22 -5.86
N PHE A 113 3.72 -14.99 -5.13
CA PHE A 113 4.81 -14.13 -5.59
C PHE A 113 5.45 -14.66 -6.88
N LEU A 114 5.85 -15.93 -6.91
CA LEU A 114 6.49 -16.54 -8.07
C LEU A 114 5.56 -16.55 -9.30
N LEU A 115 4.28 -16.88 -9.10
CA LEU A 115 3.29 -16.90 -10.17
C LEU A 115 3.02 -15.48 -10.72
N THR A 116 2.93 -14.49 -9.83
CA THR A 116 2.77 -13.09 -10.24
C THR A 116 4.01 -12.59 -10.99
N GLU A 117 5.21 -13.00 -10.57
CA GLU A 117 6.46 -12.63 -11.23
C GLU A 117 6.52 -13.16 -12.66
N GLU A 118 6.28 -14.46 -12.82
CA GLU A 118 6.43 -15.13 -14.12
C GLU A 118 5.31 -14.75 -15.10
N LEU A 119 4.06 -14.75 -14.65
CA LEU A 119 2.91 -14.60 -15.56
C LEU A 119 2.58 -13.13 -15.86
N LEU A 120 2.73 -12.23 -14.87
CA LEU A 120 2.30 -10.85 -15.00
C LEU A 120 3.48 -9.88 -15.07
N TYR A 121 4.36 -9.88 -14.08
CA TYR A 121 5.30 -8.78 -13.87
C TYR A 121 6.35 -8.65 -14.98
N LYS A 122 6.89 -9.77 -15.47
CA LYS A 122 7.85 -9.79 -16.58
C LYS A 122 7.29 -9.16 -17.87
N ASN A 123 5.99 -9.30 -18.11
CA ASN A 123 5.31 -8.88 -19.33
C ASN A 123 4.82 -7.41 -19.31
N ILE A 124 4.99 -6.71 -18.18
CA ILE A 124 4.50 -5.35 -17.97
C ILE A 124 5.66 -4.36 -18.04
N ASP A 125 5.58 -3.38 -18.95
CA ASP A 125 6.51 -2.24 -18.99
C ASP A 125 6.14 -1.17 -17.93
N ASN A 126 6.97 -0.12 -17.80
CA ASN A 126 6.75 0.93 -16.81
C ASN A 126 5.43 1.70 -17.00
N GLU A 127 5.01 1.93 -18.25
CA GLU A 127 3.81 2.69 -18.55
C GLU A 127 2.54 1.89 -18.20
N LYS A 128 2.51 0.63 -18.65
CA LYS A 128 1.44 -0.32 -18.31
C LYS A 128 1.39 -0.54 -16.80
N TYR A 129 2.54 -0.66 -16.12
CA TYR A 129 2.59 -0.78 -14.66
C TYR A 129 1.89 0.41 -14.00
N SER A 130 2.22 1.65 -14.39
CA SER A 130 1.60 2.85 -13.82
C SER A 130 0.09 2.89 -14.03
N LYS A 131 -0.39 2.50 -15.23
CA LYS A 131 -1.82 2.45 -15.57
C LYS A 131 -2.56 1.38 -14.77
N ILE A 132 -2.02 0.16 -14.71
CA ILE A 132 -2.59 -0.94 -13.90
C ILE A 132 -2.65 -0.54 -12.44
N PHE A 133 -1.57 0.08 -11.93
CA PHE A 133 -1.51 0.54 -10.54
C PHE A 133 -2.55 1.65 -10.25
N ALA A 134 -2.75 2.58 -11.18
CA ALA A 134 -3.81 3.59 -11.07
C ALA A 134 -5.19 2.96 -11.01
N VAL A 135 -5.48 1.98 -11.88
CA VAL A 135 -6.75 1.23 -11.85
C VAL A 135 -6.93 0.49 -10.53
N PHE A 136 -5.87 -0.17 -10.03
CA PHE A 136 -5.89 -0.82 -8.73
C PHE A 136 -6.23 0.14 -7.59
N LEU A 137 -5.62 1.34 -7.57
CA LEU A 137 -5.90 2.37 -6.57
C LEU A 137 -7.33 2.90 -6.68
N PHE A 138 -7.82 3.07 -7.91
CA PHE A 138 -9.18 3.53 -8.15
C PHE A 138 -10.21 2.53 -7.60
N ILE A 139 -10.08 1.24 -7.96
CA ILE A 139 -10.95 0.17 -7.46
C ILE A 139 -10.86 0.07 -5.93
N SER A 140 -9.65 0.11 -5.38
CA SER A 140 -9.43 0.07 -3.92
C SER A 140 -10.10 1.25 -3.21
N GLY A 141 -10.05 2.45 -3.81
CA GLY A 141 -10.72 3.64 -3.30
C GLY A 141 -12.24 3.50 -3.27
N ILE A 142 -12.85 3.01 -4.36
CA ILE A 142 -14.30 2.73 -4.43
C ILE A 142 -14.70 1.72 -3.36
N LEU A 143 -14.01 0.57 -3.31
CA LEU A 143 -14.31 -0.50 -2.37
C LEU A 143 -14.20 -0.03 -0.91
N LEU A 144 -13.20 0.80 -0.61
CA LEU A 144 -13.03 1.34 0.73
C LEU A 144 -14.15 2.31 1.13
N ILE A 145 -14.60 3.17 0.21
CA ILE A 145 -15.75 4.07 0.45
C ILE A 145 -17.01 3.25 0.68
N LEU A 146 -17.31 2.28 -0.20
CA LEU A 146 -18.49 1.43 -0.08
C LEU A 146 -18.52 0.64 1.22
N LYS A 147 -17.37 0.12 1.67
CA LYS A 147 -17.24 -0.58 2.96
C LYS A 147 -17.43 0.37 4.16
N SER A 148 -17.24 1.67 3.97
CA SER A 148 -17.21 2.68 5.03
C SER A 148 -18.49 3.52 5.15
N LEU A 149 -19.45 3.32 4.24
CA LEU A 149 -20.81 3.84 4.29
C LEU A 149 -21.69 2.89 5.12
#